data_AF-A0A920R9C5-F1
#
_entry.id   AF-A0A920R9C5-F1
#
_cell.length_a   1.000
_cell.length_b   1.000
_cell.length_c   1.000
_cell.angle_alpha   90.00
_cell.angle_beta   90.00
_cell.angle_gamma   90.00
#
_symmetry.space_group_name_H-M   'P 1'
#
loop_
_entity.id
_entity.type
_entity.pdbx_description
1 polymer ?
#
loop_
_entity_poly.entity_id
_entity_poly.type
_entity_poly.pdbx_seq_one_letter_code
_entity_poly.pdbx_strand_id
1 'polypeptide(L)'
;MVLDVLNLAKAIDPTVAYRRSCREGVCGSDGMNINGTNGLACITPLSEVTKLGQKLILRPLPGLPVIRDLVVDLSIFYKQFEKVKPFLINNETAPAIERLQSPEDRAKLDGLYECFPLRLL
;
A
#
# COMPACT_ATOMS: atom_id res chain seq x y z
N MET A 1 -16.56 -1.90 2.18
CA MET A 1 -15.33 -1.71 1.41
C MET A 1 -15.07 -2.92 0.52
N VAL A 2 -14.23 -2.80 -0.51
CA VAL A 2 -13.83 -3.94 -1.36
C VAL A 2 -13.21 -5.06 -0.53
N LEU A 3 -12.44 -4.73 0.51
CA LEU A 3 -11.86 -5.70 1.46
C LEU A 3 -12.93 -6.59 2.13
N ASP A 4 -14.10 -6.04 2.44
CA ASP A 4 -15.17 -6.81 3.08
C ASP A 4 -15.72 -7.89 2.15
N VAL A 5 -15.82 -7.58 0.85
CA VAL A 5 -16.22 -8.57 -0.17
C VAL A 5 -15.18 -9.66 -0.32
N LEU A 6 -13.89 -9.32 -0.27
CA LEU A 6 -12.81 -10.31 -0.30
C LEU A 6 -12.87 -11.24 0.93
N ASN A 7 -13.16 -10.71 2.11
CA ASN A 7 -13.34 -11.51 3.33
C ASN A 7 -14.55 -12.45 3.22
N LEU A 8 -15.68 -11.97 2.68
CA LEU A 8 -16.85 -12.80 2.41
C LEU A 8 -16.54 -13.90 1.38
N ALA A 9 -15.84 -13.56 0.29
CA ALA A 9 -15.41 -14.53 -0.70
C ALA A 9 -14.49 -15.59 -0.09
N LYS A 10 -13.56 -15.21 0.79
CA LYS A 10 -12.68 -16.15 1.51
C LYS A 10 -13.41 -17.04 2.49
N ALA A 11 -14.50 -16.58 3.09
CA ALA A 11 -15.34 -17.40 3.95
C ALA A 11 -16.08 -18.50 3.16
N ILE A 12 -16.39 -18.23 1.89
CA ILE A 12 -17.00 -19.20 0.96
C ILE A 12 -15.93 -20.13 0.37
N ASP A 13 -14.81 -19.58 -0.09
CA ASP A 13 -13.65 -20.30 -0.62
C ASP A 13 -12.38 -19.94 0.17
N PRO A 14 -11.98 -20.78 1.14
CA PRO A 14 -10.79 -20.55 1.95
C PRO A 14 -9.48 -20.50 1.15
N THR A 15 -9.47 -21.01 -0.09
CA THR A 15 -8.27 -21.07 -0.91
C THR A 15 -7.85 -19.70 -1.44
N VAL A 16 -8.78 -18.75 -1.60
CA VAL A 16 -8.51 -17.41 -2.12
C VAL A 16 -7.46 -16.67 -1.27
N ALA A 17 -6.37 -16.22 -1.91
CA ALA A 17 -5.28 -15.50 -1.27
C ALA A 17 -5.23 -14.01 -1.66
N TYR A 18 -5.12 -13.14 -0.65
CA TYR A 18 -4.83 -11.71 -0.77
C TYR A 18 -4.15 -11.24 0.51
N ARG A 19 -3.38 -10.15 0.43
CA ARG A 19 -2.76 -9.52 1.61
C ARG A 19 -3.71 -8.49 2.21
N ARG A 20 -3.69 -8.37 3.54
CA ARG A 20 -4.42 -7.38 4.34
C ARG A 20 -3.85 -7.33 5.76
N SER A 21 -3.92 -6.16 6.39
CA SER A 21 -3.51 -5.97 7.79
C SER A 21 -4.37 -4.89 8.50
N CYS A 22 -4.02 -3.60 8.36
CA CYS A 22 -4.61 -2.53 9.18
C CYS A 22 -6.11 -2.24 8.95
N ARG A 23 -6.60 -2.45 7.72
CA ARG A 23 -7.97 -2.15 7.23
C ARG A 23 -8.41 -0.68 7.26
N GLU A 24 -7.49 0.26 7.34
CA GLU A 24 -7.77 1.70 7.44
C GLU A 24 -6.90 2.57 6.52
N GLY A 25 -6.25 1.96 5.51
CA GLY A 25 -5.51 2.70 4.49
C GLY A 25 -4.10 3.15 4.89
N VAL A 26 -3.52 2.60 5.96
CA VAL A 26 -2.21 3.04 6.48
C VAL A 26 -1.06 2.11 6.07
N CYS A 27 -1.25 0.79 6.17
CA CYS A 27 -0.15 -0.16 5.93
C CYS A 27 0.15 -0.45 4.44
N GLY A 28 -0.77 -0.11 3.53
CA GLY A 28 -0.67 -0.42 2.11
C GLY A 28 -0.61 -1.90 1.74
N SER A 29 -1.02 -2.85 2.59
CA SER A 29 -0.86 -4.29 2.31
C SER A 29 -1.75 -4.83 1.20
N ASP A 30 -2.94 -4.25 1.03
CA ASP A 30 -4.03 -4.74 0.19
C ASP A 30 -4.22 -3.90 -1.09
N GLY A 31 -3.09 -3.41 -1.62
CA GLY A 31 -3.05 -2.77 -2.93
C GLY A 31 -3.31 -3.78 -4.05
N MET A 32 -4.26 -3.45 -4.93
CA MET A 32 -4.62 -4.27 -6.09
C MET A 32 -5.23 -3.40 -7.19
N ASN A 33 -5.49 -4.00 -8.35
CA ASN A 33 -6.23 -3.35 -9.42
C ASN A 33 -7.73 -3.63 -9.28
N ILE A 34 -8.51 -2.59 -9.12
CA ILE A 34 -9.95 -2.59 -8.89
C ILE A 34 -10.62 -1.95 -10.11
N ASN A 35 -11.26 -2.76 -10.96
CA ASN A 35 -11.89 -2.32 -12.22
C ASN A 35 -10.98 -1.52 -13.16
N GLY A 36 -9.69 -1.87 -13.22
CA GLY A 36 -8.72 -1.23 -14.11
C GLY A 36 -7.91 -0.13 -13.44
N THR A 37 -8.35 0.41 -12.30
CA THR A 37 -7.63 1.42 -11.52
C THR A 37 -6.98 0.79 -10.30
N ASN A 38 -5.75 1.17 -9.97
CA ASN A 38 -5.13 0.67 -8.74
C ASN A 38 -5.72 1.36 -7.52
N GLY A 39 -5.69 0.67 -6.38
CA GLY A 39 -6.18 1.22 -5.12
C GLY A 39 -6.05 0.24 -3.97
N LEU A 40 -6.41 0.70 -2.77
CA LEU A 40 -6.40 -0.10 -1.55
C LEU A 40 -7.79 -0.64 -1.25
N ALA A 41 -7.95 -1.96 -1.23
CA ALA A 41 -9.25 -2.60 -1.04
C ALA A 41 -9.95 -2.18 0.28
N CYS A 42 -9.19 -1.86 1.33
CA CYS A 42 -9.70 -1.48 2.65
C CYS A 42 -10.37 -0.12 2.71
N ILE A 43 -10.04 0.80 1.78
CA ILE A 43 -10.62 2.15 1.77
C ILE A 43 -11.39 2.45 0.49
N THR A 44 -11.45 1.52 -0.47
CA THR A 44 -12.30 1.64 -1.65
C THR A 44 -13.76 1.24 -1.32
N PRO A 45 -14.73 2.16 -1.35
CA PRO A 45 -16.14 1.86 -1.14
C PRO A 45 -16.71 1.11 -2.34
N LEU A 46 -17.56 0.11 -2.09
CA LEU A 46 -18.22 -0.64 -3.16
C LEU A 46 -19.09 0.25 -4.05
N SER A 47 -19.73 1.27 -3.47
CA SER A 47 -20.58 2.23 -4.19
C SER A 47 -19.84 3.01 -5.28
N GLU A 48 -18.52 3.16 -5.15
CA GLU A 48 -17.69 3.88 -6.13
C GLU A 48 -17.26 2.99 -7.29
N VAL A 49 -17.13 1.68 -7.04
CA VAL A 49 -16.54 0.75 -8.01
C VAL A 49 -17.53 -0.23 -8.61
N THR A 50 -18.71 -0.46 -8.03
CA THR A 50 -19.68 -1.40 -8.60
C THR A 50 -21.12 -0.99 -8.31
N LYS A 51 -22.02 -1.34 -9.24
CA LYS A 51 -23.47 -1.21 -9.07
C LYS A 51 -24.13 -2.59 -9.03
N LEU A 52 -25.39 -2.63 -8.61
CA LEU A 52 -26.16 -3.87 -8.60
C LEU A 52 -26.22 -4.46 -10.01
N GLY A 53 -25.93 -5.76 -10.12
CA GLY A 53 -25.88 -6.49 -11.40
C GLY A 53 -24.58 -6.31 -12.21
N GLN A 54 -23.66 -5.44 -11.77
CA GLN A 54 -22.34 -5.32 -12.39
C GLN A 54 -21.32 -6.21 -11.70
N LYS A 55 -20.35 -6.71 -12.48
CA LYS A 55 -19.23 -7.50 -11.96
C LYS A 55 -18.13 -6.56 -11.45
N LEU A 56 -17.71 -6.77 -10.21
CA LEU A 56 -16.48 -6.20 -9.68
C LEU A 56 -15.30 -7.07 -10.13
N ILE A 57 -14.37 -6.49 -10.89
CA ILE A 57 -13.19 -7.18 -11.39
C ILE A 57 -11.97 -6.76 -10.58
N LEU A 58 -11.39 -7.72 -9.86
CA LEU A 58 -10.17 -7.54 -9.09
C LEU A 58 -9.01 -8.26 -9.78
N ARG A 59 -7.87 -7.60 -9.91
CA ARG A 59 -6.63 -8.17 -10.48
C ARG A 59 -5.44 -7.85 -9.58
N PRO A 60 -4.36 -8.64 -9.64
CA PRO A 60 -3.10 -8.29 -8.99
C PRO A 60 -2.55 -6.97 -9.52
N LEU A 61 -1.63 -6.36 -8.78
CA LEU A 61 -0.98 -5.14 -9.24
C LEU A 61 -0.22 -5.38 -10.55
N PRO A 62 -0.38 -4.48 -11.53
CA PRO A 62 0.27 -4.63 -12.83
C PRO A 62 1.80 -4.48 -12.71
N GLY A 63 2.53 -5.21 -13.55
CA GLY A 63 3.99 -5.10 -13.65
C GLY A 63 4.78 -5.86 -12.58
N LEU A 64 4.11 -6.53 -11.64
CA LEU A 64 4.75 -7.35 -10.61
C LEU A 64 4.44 -8.84 -10.81
N PRO A 65 5.40 -9.76 -10.57
CA PRO A 65 5.14 -11.20 -10.63
C PRO A 65 4.04 -11.61 -9.64
N VAL A 66 3.10 -12.42 -10.10
CA VAL A 66 2.04 -12.98 -9.25
C VAL A 66 2.58 -14.22 -8.54
N ILE A 67 2.52 -14.23 -7.21
CA ILE A 67 2.87 -15.40 -6.40
C ILE A 67 1.68 -16.35 -6.34
N ARG A 68 0.50 -15.83 -6.00
CA ARG A 68 -0.75 -16.58 -5.87
C ARG A 68 -1.94 -15.63 -5.84
N ASP A 69 -2.97 -15.90 -6.63
CA ASP A 69 -4.22 -15.14 -6.67
C ASP A 69 -3.96 -13.62 -6.76
N LEU A 70 -4.31 -12.82 -5.74
CA LEU A 70 -4.09 -11.37 -5.70
C LEU A 70 -2.78 -10.96 -5.00
N VAL A 71 -1.93 -11.92 -4.66
CA VAL A 71 -0.64 -11.69 -3.99
C VAL A 71 0.48 -11.58 -5.01
N VAL A 72 1.14 -10.42 -5.04
CA VAL A 72 2.30 -10.14 -5.90
C VAL A 72 3.62 -10.19 -5.14
N ASP A 73 4.72 -10.39 -5.87
CA ASP A 73 6.08 -10.24 -5.36
C ASP A 73 6.51 -8.77 -5.39
N LEU A 74 6.79 -8.21 -4.21
CA LEU A 74 7.24 -6.82 -4.04
C LEU A 74 8.78 -6.68 -4.04
N SER A 75 9.52 -7.77 -4.25
CA SER A 75 11.00 -7.76 -4.19
C SER A 75 11.62 -6.75 -5.15
N ILE A 76 11.04 -6.57 -6.35
CA ILE A 76 11.52 -5.57 -7.32
C ILE A 76 11.33 -4.16 -6.78
N PHE A 77 10.16 -3.87 -6.19
CA PHE A 77 9.86 -2.57 -5.59
C PHE A 77 10.86 -2.22 -4.48
N TYR A 78 11.09 -3.13 -3.54
CA TYR A 78 12.01 -2.88 -2.42
C TYR A 78 13.47 -2.74 -2.87
N LYS A 79 13.91 -3.52 -3.86
CA LYS A 79 15.25 -3.35 -4.46
C LYS A 79 15.45 -1.95 -5.05
N GLN A 80 14.40 -1.35 -5.63
CA GLN A 80 14.49 0.02 -6.14
C GLN A 80 14.48 1.05 -5.00
N PHE A 81 13.71 0.82 -3.95
CA PHE A 81 13.69 1.67 -2.76
C PHE A 81 15.06 1.70 -2.04
N GLU A 82 15.72 0.55 -1.90
CA GLU A 82 17.05 0.47 -1.27
C GLU A 82 18.13 1.25 -2.03
N LYS A 83 18.02 1.36 -3.37
CA LYS A 83 19.00 2.08 -4.20
C LYS A 83 19.10 3.56 -3.87
N VAL A 84 18.04 4.19 -3.37
CA VAL A 84 18.04 5.62 -3.02
C VAL A 84 18.58 5.89 -1.61
N LYS A 85 19.04 4.85 -0.89
CA LYS A 85 19.53 4.95 0.50
C LYS A 85 18.54 5.71 1.40
N PRO A 86 17.33 5.16 1.61
CA PRO A 86 16.22 5.87 2.26
C PRO A 86 16.37 5.92 3.79
N PHE A 87 17.50 6.43 4.25
CA PHE A 87 17.87 6.57 5.65
C PHE A 87 18.67 7.86 5.84
N LEU A 88 18.70 8.38 7.06
CA LEU A 88 19.42 9.61 7.37
C LEU A 88 20.92 9.42 7.17
N ILE A 89 21.53 10.23 6.30
CA ILE A 89 22.99 10.30 6.13
C ILE A 89 23.46 11.62 6.74
N ASN A 90 24.20 11.53 7.85
CA ASN A 90 24.74 12.68 8.57
C ASN A 90 26.19 12.36 9.00
N ASN A 91 27.13 13.25 8.66
CA ASN A 91 28.57 13.06 8.90
C ASN A 91 29.02 13.66 10.25
N GLU A 92 28.12 14.28 11.01
CA GLU A 92 28.41 14.93 12.28
C GLU A 92 28.27 13.93 13.43
N THR A 93 29.04 14.16 14.50
CA THR A 93 28.93 13.34 15.71
C THR A 93 27.53 13.51 16.31
N ALA A 94 26.93 12.42 16.79
CA ALA A 94 25.66 12.49 17.49
C ALA A 94 25.77 13.38 18.75
N PRO A 95 24.89 14.38 18.92
CA PRO A 95 24.86 15.18 20.13
C PRO A 95 24.36 14.34 21.32
N ALA A 96 24.56 14.87 22.54
CA ALA A 96 24.06 14.27 23.77
C ALA A 96 22.52 14.29 23.87
N ILE A 97 21.87 15.16 23.09
CA ILE A 97 20.41 15.31 22.98
C ILE A 97 19.95 15.06 21.53
N GLU A 98 18.68 15.26 21.23
CA GLU A 98 18.15 15.22 19.87
C GLU A 98 18.78 16.28 18.95
N ARG A 99 18.72 16.04 17.63
CA ARG A 99 19.07 17.07 16.65
C ARG A 99 17.93 18.06 16.53
N LEU A 100 18.23 19.33 16.75
CA LEU A 100 17.24 20.41 16.63
C LEU A 100 16.89 20.63 15.15
N GLN A 101 15.59 20.66 14.86
CA GLN A 101 15.04 21.00 13.55
C GLN A 101 13.95 22.05 13.76
N SER A 102 13.97 23.14 12.97
CA SER A 102 12.93 24.16 13.05
C SER A 102 11.59 23.63 12.52
N PRO A 103 10.43 24.16 12.98
CA PRO A 103 9.13 23.79 12.41
C PRO A 103 9.06 24.03 10.88
N GLU A 104 9.68 25.10 10.39
CA GLU A 104 9.74 25.43 8.96
C GLU A 104 10.52 24.37 8.16
N ASP A 105 11.67 23.91 8.67
CA ASP A 105 12.44 22.85 8.02
C ASP A 105 11.75 21.49 8.11
N ARG A 106 11.07 21.20 9.22
CA ARG A 106 10.29 19.96 9.38
C ARG A 106 9.13 19.92 8.39
N ALA A 107 8.45 21.04 8.15
CA ALA A 107 7.32 21.13 7.23
C ALA A 107 7.71 20.81 5.78
N LYS A 108 8.98 20.99 5.39
CA LYS A 108 9.49 20.60 4.06
C LYS A 108 9.40 19.09 3.79
N LEU A 109 9.23 18.27 4.83
CA LEU A 109 9.07 16.82 4.71
C LEU A 109 7.61 16.40 4.52
N ASP A 110 6.65 17.28 4.79
CA ASP A 110 5.22 16.98 4.67
C ASP A 110 4.85 16.65 3.22
N GLY A 111 4.02 15.63 3.02
CA GLY A 111 3.72 15.02 1.73
C GLY A 111 4.73 13.95 1.28
N LEU A 112 5.92 13.90 1.90
CA LEU A 112 6.97 12.92 1.55
C LEU A 112 7.00 11.75 2.54
N TYR A 113 6.97 12.03 3.84
CA TYR A 113 7.19 11.00 4.87
C TYR A 113 5.96 10.13 5.15
N GLU A 114 4.76 10.52 4.72
CA GLU A 114 3.57 9.69 4.92
C GLU A 114 3.43 8.60 3.83
N CYS A 115 4.40 8.49 2.93
CA CYS A 115 4.49 7.40 1.96
C CYS A 115 4.55 6.04 2.67
N PHE A 116 3.66 5.14 2.27
CA PHE A 116 3.73 3.70 2.55
C PHE A 116 3.92 2.94 1.22
N PRO A 117 4.40 1.67 1.23
CA PRO A 117 4.89 0.98 0.03
C PRO A 117 3.94 0.96 -1.18
N LEU A 118 2.64 1.13 -0.96
CA LEU A 118 1.61 1.16 -2.01
C LEU A 118 0.73 2.42 -1.98
N ARG A 119 1.22 3.55 -1.43
CA ARG A 119 0.48 4.84 -1.40
C ARG A 119 0.31 5.48 -2.78
N LEU A 120 1.15 5.10 -3.75
CA LEU A 120 1.16 5.63 -5.12
C LEU A 120 0.18 4.90 -6.06
N LEU A 121 -0.70 4.05 -5.53
CA LEU A 121 -1.72 3.32 -6.28
C LEU A 121 -3.00 4.12 -6.44
#